data_AF-A0A2V8PYJ4-F1
#
_entry.id   AF-A0A2V8PYJ4-F1
#
_cell.length_a   1.000
_cell.length_b   1.000
_cell.length_c   1.000
_cell.angle_alpha   90.00
_cell.angle_beta   90.00
_cell.angle_gamma   90.00
#
_symmetry.space_group_name_H-M   'P 1'
#
loop_
_entity.id
_entity.type
_entity.pdbx_description
1 polymer ?
#
loop_
_entity_poly.entity_id
_entity_poly.type
_entity_poly.pdbx_seq_one_letter_code
_entity_poly.pdbx_strand_id
1 'polypeptide(L)' 'MSRRSPASGGGSEGNLIDELHLAIVPVLLGNGEHLLGGLNLPALGYECMERIEGARATHVILRHRKVP' A
#
# COMPACT_ATOMS: atom_id res chain seq x y z
N MET A 1 7.77 43.31 14.04
CA MET A 1 8.14 42.26 13.07
C MET A 1 8.46 40.99 13.82
N SER A 2 7.45 40.14 14.04
CA SER A 2 7.56 38.89 14.81
C SER A 2 7.47 37.71 13.86
N ARG A 3 8.48 36.83 13.94
CA ARG A 3 8.67 35.64 13.10
C ARG A 3 7.49 34.69 13.35
N ARG A 4 6.73 34.33 12.31
CA ARG A 4 5.90 33.11 12.37
C ARG A 4 6.75 31.96 11.88
N SER A 5 7.14 31.10 12.82
CA SER A 5 7.72 29.78 12.56
C SER A 5 6.77 28.93 11.71
N PRO A 6 7.30 28.04 10.84
CA PRO A 6 6.48 27.07 10.14
C PRO A 6 5.88 26.09 11.16
N ALA A 7 4.57 25.88 11.06
CA ALA A 7 3.91 24.82 11.80
C ALA A 7 4.57 23.49 11.44
N SER A 8 5.09 22.83 12.48
CA SER A 8 5.58 21.46 12.49
C SER A 8 4.59 20.53 11.78
N GLY A 9 5.10 19.72 10.85
CA GLY A 9 4.33 18.74 10.09
C GLY A 9 3.48 17.88 11.00
N GLY A 10 2.17 17.85 10.71
CA GLY A 10 1.26 16.90 11.32
C GLY A 10 1.72 15.48 10.97
N GLY A 11 1.86 14.63 11.99
CA GLY A 11 2.12 13.22 11.79
C GLY A 11 0.98 12.60 10.98
N SER A 12 1.30 12.11 9.79
CA SER A 12 0.38 11.43 8.89
C SER A 12 -0.09 10.12 9.53
N GLU A 13 -1.21 10.13 10.24
CA GLU A 13 -1.84 8.93 10.83
C GLU A 13 -2.35 7.93 9.76
N GLY A 14 -2.10 8.18 8.48
CA GLY A 14 -2.74 7.52 7.35
C GLY A 14 -1.92 6.49 6.57
N ASN A 15 -0.63 6.28 6.85
CA ASN A 15 0.13 5.24 6.14
C ASN A 15 1.25 4.64 6.99
N LEU A 16 0.90 3.62 7.78
CA LEU A 16 1.82 2.88 8.63
C LEU A 16 2.49 1.70 7.90
N ILE A 17 1.95 1.28 6.75
CA ILE A 17 2.46 0.14 6.01
C ILE A 17 3.34 0.65 4.88
N ASP A 18 4.63 0.37 4.98
CA ASP A 18 5.62 0.78 3.98
C ASP A 18 5.70 -0.21 2.81
N GLU A 19 5.44 -1.49 3.08
CA GLU A 19 5.53 -2.59 2.12
C GLU A 19 4.44 -3.63 2.35
N LEU A 20 3.81 -4.10 1.28
CA LEU A 20 2.86 -5.21 1.28
C LEU A 20 3.37 -6.31 0.35
N HIS A 21 3.47 -7.53 0.87
CA HIS A 21 3.68 -8.75 0.08
C HIS A 21 2.35 -9.48 -0.09
N LEU A 22 1.82 -9.48 -1.31
CA LEU A 22 0.58 -10.15 -1.66
C LEU A 22 0.86 -11.43 -2.45
N ALA A 23 0.26 -12.55 -2.06
CA ALA A 23 0.26 -13.79 -2.82
C ALA A 23 -1.13 -13.97 -3.48
N ILE A 24 -1.19 -13.80 -4.81
CA ILE A 24 -2.41 -13.87 -5.59
C ILE A 24 -2.53 -15.29 -6.17
N VAL A 25 -3.49 -16.05 -5.66
CA VAL A 25 -3.79 -17.40 -6.17
C VAL A 25 -4.88 -17.34 -7.24
N PRO A 26 -4.75 -18.06 -8.37
CA PRO A 26 -5.76 -18.07 -9.43
C PRO A 26 -6.93 -19.02 -9.09
N VAL A 27 -7.62 -18.77 -7.98
CA VAL A 27 -8.75 -19.59 -7.50
C VAL A 27 -10.00 -18.72 -7.33
N LEU A 28 -11.14 -19.21 -7.80
CA LEU A 28 -12.44 -18.59 -7.58
C LEU A 28 -13.02 -19.04 -6.23
N LEU A 29 -12.97 -18.18 -5.22
CA LEU A 29 -13.43 -18.51 -3.85
C LEU A 29 -14.95 -18.46 -3.68
N GLY A 30 -15.66 -17.71 -4.53
CA GLY A 30 -17.12 -17.54 -4.47
C GLY A 30 -17.61 -16.55 -3.40
N ASN A 31 -17.19 -16.71 -2.14
CA ASN A 31 -17.57 -15.83 -1.03
C ASN A 31 -16.44 -15.71 0.02
N GLY A 32 -16.38 -14.60 0.75
CA GLY A 32 -15.40 -14.38 1.81
C GLY A 32 -15.14 -12.91 2.14
N GLU A 33 -14.14 -12.66 2.99
CA GLU A 33 -13.70 -11.31 3.34
C GLU A 33 -12.90 -10.68 2.19
N HIS A 34 -13.27 -9.46 1.79
CA HIS A 34 -12.50 -8.68 0.81
C HIS A 34 -11.33 -7.98 1.50
N LEU A 35 -10.16 -8.63 1.54
CA LEU A 35 -8.94 -8.09 2.18
C LEU A 35 -8.58 -6.67 1.72
N LEU A 36 -8.82 -6.35 0.45
CA LEU A 36 -8.52 -5.04 -0.16
C LEU A 36 -9.78 -4.23 -0.48
N GLY A 37 -10.93 -4.61 0.11
CA GLY A 37 -12.21 -3.95 -0.14
C GLY A 37 -12.18 -2.47 0.24
N GLY A 38 -12.66 -1.60 -0.66
CA GLY A 38 -12.73 -0.16 -0.42
C GLY A 38 -11.38 0.57 -0.45
N LEU A 39 -10.27 -0.12 -0.71
CA LEU A 39 -8.94 0.48 -0.84
C LEU A 39 -8.60 0.75 -2.30
N ASN A 40 -8.08 1.96 -2.56
CA ASN A 40 -7.44 2.30 -3.82
C ASN A 40 -5.93 2.43 -3.58
N LEU A 41 -5.21 1.31 -3.70
CA LEU A 41 -3.77 1.24 -3.37
C LEU A 41 -2.93 2.26 -4.17
N PRO A 42 -3.12 2.45 -5.49
CA PRO A 42 -2.44 3.52 -6.22
C PRO A 42 -2.72 4.93 -5.68
N ALA A 43 -3.98 5.25 -5.35
CA ALA A 43 -4.35 6.55 -4.78
C ALA A 43 -3.79 6.76 -3.36
N LEU A 44 -3.59 5.67 -2.62
CA LEU A 44 -2.90 5.65 -1.33
C LEU A 44 -1.37 5.70 -1.46
N GLY A 45 -0.82 5.82 -2.68
CA GLY A 45 0.61 5.99 -2.92
C GLY A 45 1.40 4.68 -3.02
N TYR A 46 0.76 3.52 -3.09
CA TYR A 46 1.45 2.26 -3.30
C TYR A 46 1.79 2.02 -4.77
N GLU A 47 3.00 1.51 -5.00
CA GLU A 47 3.50 1.16 -6.33
C GLU A 47 4.00 -0.30 -6.33
N CYS A 48 3.80 -0.98 -7.45
CA CYS A 48 4.26 -2.35 -7.62
C CYS A 48 5.76 -2.36 -7.93
N MET A 49 6.55 -2.84 -6.98
CA MET A 49 8.01 -2.92 -7.11
C MET A 49 8.44 -4.22 -7.79
N GLU A 50 7.76 -5.32 -7.50
CA GLU A 50 8.15 -6.63 -8.00
C GLU A 50 6.93 -7.52 -8.24
N ARG A 51 7.04 -8.38 -9.26
CA ARG A 51 6.10 -9.45 -9.54
C ARG A 51 6.88 -10.72 -9.82
N ILE A 52 6.58 -11.77 -9.06
CA ILE A 52 7.24 -13.07 -9.16
C ILE A 52 6.17 -14.10 -9.45
N GLU A 53 6.27 -14.74 -10.61
CA GLU A 53 5.38 -15.83 -11.01
C GLU A 53 5.81 -17.11 -10.30
N GLY A 54 4.97 -17.61 -9.39
CA GLY A 54 5.17 -18.89 -8.71
C GLY A 54 4.21 -19.95 -9.24
N ALA A 55 4.54 -21.23 -8.99
CA ALA A 55 3.76 -22.37 -9.47
C ALA A 55 2.30 -22.41 -8.96
N ARG A 56 2.02 -21.78 -7.81
CA ARG A 56 0.69 -21.80 -7.15
C ARG A 56 0.10 -20.41 -6.93
N ALA A 57 0.91 -19.36 -7.05
CA ALA A 57 0.53 -17.99 -6.80
C ALA A 57 1.47 -17.02 -7.52
N THR A 58 0.96 -15.86 -7.91
CA THR A 58 1.77 -14.72 -8.28
C THR A 58 2.04 -13.88 -7.03
N HIS A 59 3.30 -13.70 -6.69
CA HIS A 59 3.70 -12.83 -5.60
C HIS A 59 3.89 -11.41 -6.12
N VAL A 60 3.28 -10.43 -5.45
CA VAL A 60 3.37 -9.01 -5.79
C VAL A 60 3.88 -8.26 -4.57
N ILE A 61 4.95 -7.49 -4.75
CA ILE A 61 5.49 -6.60 -3.72
C ILE A 61 5.06 -5.19 -4.05
N LEU A 62 4.27 -4.59 -3.16
CA LEU A 62 3.85 -3.19 -3.24
C LEU A 62 4.64 -2.38 -2.20
N ARG A 63 5.11 -1.19 -2.57
CA ARG A 63 5.72 -0.25 -1.63
C ARG A 63 4.99 1.07 -1.65
N HIS A 64 4.81 1.64 -0.46
CA HIS A 64 4.33 3.01 -0.34
C HIS A 64 5.44 3.97 -0.74
N ARG A 65 5.13 4.89 -1.66
CA ARG A 65 6.01 5.99 -2.00
C ARG A 65 6.05 6.96 -0.82
N LYS A 66 7.12 6.89 -0.03
CA LYS A 66 7.42 7.93 0.95
C LYS A 66 7.76 9.21 0.18
N VAL A 67 6.98 10.26 0.43
CA VAL A 67 7.35 11.61 0.00
C VAL A 67 8.55 12.03 0.85
N PRO A 68 9.68 12.45 0.24
CA PRO A 68 10.86 12.91 0.98
C PRO A 68 10.62 14.22 1.73
#